data_AF-A0A2N2LTC6-F1
#
_entry.id   AF-A0A2N2LTC6-F1
#
_cell.length_a   1.000
_cell.length_b   1.000
_cell.length_c   1.000
_cell.angle_alpha   90.00
_cell.angle_beta   90.00
_cell.angle_gamma   90.00
#
_symmetry.space_group_name_H-M   'P 1'
#
loop_
_entity.id
_entity.type
_entity.pdbx_description
1 polymer ?
#
loop_
_entity_poly.entity_id
_entity_poly.type
_entity_poly.pdbx_seq_one_letter_code
_entity_poly.pdbx_strand_id
1 'polypeptide(L)'
;MLNLFKQLLTYLSRLIQALFYPDKEKDFPWLPIVWMGLLILAGAILWGYFFNWGDVNFNFMDWGEVWAARMQAWHVALQKNTLPFHLNDVGAMRTENDRYFSVADMVSSPQVILLRWLEVGLYSLVNNWILYGVASWFLLKIRKKFRLSLFAFTVMFLLFQFNGFIITHLTVGHLSWGGYYLFPAFVLFLLELLEGDQSWKWVTKMSFYLFYVLARVISQSGMVFYCDGHSGCHPVEKFLPVN
;
A
#
# COMPACT_ATOMS: atom_id res chain seq x y z
N MET A 1 -43.80 30.00 -3.41
CA MET A 1 -43.23 28.71 -3.86
C MET A 1 -42.25 28.85 -5.04
N LEU A 2 -42.58 29.57 -6.12
CA LEU A 2 -41.70 29.70 -7.30
C LEU A 2 -40.29 30.29 -7.02
N ASN A 3 -40.19 31.22 -6.07
CA ASN A 3 -38.92 31.90 -5.74
C ASN A 3 -37.96 31.00 -4.92
N LEU A 4 -38.51 30.20 -4.00
CA LEU A 4 -37.77 29.21 -3.22
C LEU A 4 -37.15 28.14 -4.13
N PHE A 5 -37.92 27.68 -5.13
CA PHE A 5 -37.47 26.68 -6.08
C PHE A 5 -36.31 27.19 -6.95
N LYS A 6 -36.38 28.44 -7.44
CA LYS A 6 -35.27 29.07 -8.19
C LYS A 6 -34.02 29.25 -7.33
N GLN A 7 -34.17 29.63 -6.06
CA GLN A 7 -33.05 29.74 -5.12
C GLN A 7 -32.39 28.38 -4.88
N LEU A 8 -33.19 27.33 -4.66
CA LEU A 8 -32.70 25.96 -4.48
C LEU A 8 -31.93 25.47 -5.71
N LEU A 9 -32.49 25.64 -6.92
CA LEU A 9 -31.81 25.26 -8.16
C LEU A 9 -30.49 26.02 -8.37
N THR A 10 -30.47 27.31 -8.02
CA THR A 10 -29.25 28.13 -8.11
C THR A 10 -28.20 27.65 -7.13
N TYR A 11 -28.59 27.32 -5.90
CA TYR A 11 -27.71 26.76 -4.87
C TYR A 11 -27.14 25.40 -5.30
N LEU A 12 -27.99 24.49 -5.80
CA LEU A 12 -27.58 23.19 -6.33
C LEU A 12 -26.62 23.34 -7.52
N SER A 13 -26.91 24.26 -8.44
CA SER A 13 -26.02 24.54 -9.57
C SER A 13 -24.64 25.01 -9.12
N ARG A 14 -24.57 25.85 -8.08
CA ARG A 14 -23.30 26.32 -7.52
C ARG A 14 -22.53 25.20 -6.82
N LEU A 15 -23.22 24.33 -6.09
CA LEU A 15 -22.61 23.13 -5.49
C LEU A 15 -22.04 22.19 -6.54
N ILE A 16 -22.80 21.90 -7.59
CA ILE A 16 -22.32 21.04 -8.70
C ILE A 16 -21.10 21.69 -9.36
N GLN A 17 -21.13 23.00 -9.63
CA GLN A 17 -19.97 23.71 -10.17
C GLN A 17 -18.75 23.61 -9.24
N ALA A 18 -18.92 23.69 -7.92
CA ALA A 18 -17.83 23.52 -6.97
C ALA A 18 -17.20 22.11 -7.00
N LEU A 19 -17.92 21.08 -7.47
CA LEU A 19 -17.34 19.74 -7.66
C LEU A 19 -16.38 19.68 -8.86
N PHE A 20 -16.66 20.43 -9.93
CA PHE A 20 -15.90 20.39 -11.18
C PHE A 20 -14.87 21.50 -11.31
N TYR A 21 -15.07 22.64 -10.64
CA TYR A 21 -14.23 23.82 -10.74
C TYR A 21 -13.55 24.16 -9.39
N PRO A 22 -12.22 24.02 -9.29
CA PRO A 22 -11.48 24.28 -8.04
C PRO A 22 -11.66 25.70 -7.50
N ASP A 23 -11.79 26.69 -8.39
CA ASP A 23 -11.99 28.09 -8.00
C ASP A 23 -13.33 28.33 -7.31
N LYS A 24 -14.35 27.53 -7.64
CA LYS A 24 -15.70 27.61 -7.06
C LYS A 24 -15.81 26.92 -5.70
N GLU A 25 -14.82 26.12 -5.31
CA GLU A 25 -14.77 25.51 -3.98
C GLU A 25 -14.65 26.56 -2.86
N LYS A 26 -14.10 27.76 -3.16
CA LYS A 26 -13.97 28.85 -2.20
C LYS A 26 -15.31 29.35 -1.68
N ASP A 27 -16.38 29.19 -2.47
CA ASP A 27 -17.74 29.55 -2.09
C ASP A 27 -18.30 28.60 -1.00
N PHE A 28 -17.70 27.41 -0.85
CA PHE A 28 -18.12 26.36 0.08
C PHE A 28 -16.91 25.68 0.76
N PRO A 29 -16.24 26.34 1.72
CA PRO A 29 -14.99 25.83 2.30
C PRO A 29 -15.15 24.49 3.06
N TRP A 30 -16.35 24.18 3.53
CA TRP A 30 -16.66 22.90 4.17
C TRP A 30 -16.75 21.73 3.19
N LEU A 31 -17.15 21.99 1.93
CA LEU A 31 -17.46 20.97 0.94
C LEU A 31 -16.22 20.11 0.62
N PRO A 32 -15.04 20.68 0.31
CA PRO A 32 -13.85 19.87 0.10
C PRO A 32 -13.48 19.01 1.31
N ILE A 33 -13.58 19.54 2.52
CA ILE A 33 -13.20 18.83 3.74
C ILE A 33 -14.11 17.62 3.96
N VAL A 34 -15.42 17.84 3.92
CA VAL A 34 -16.42 16.77 4.09
C VAL A 34 -16.31 15.75 2.96
N TRP A 35 -16.19 16.20 1.70
CA TRP A 35 -16.09 15.31 0.55
C TRP A 35 -14.85 14.42 0.62
N MET A 36 -13.67 15.00 0.86
CA MET A 36 -12.42 14.24 0.99
C MET A 36 -12.45 13.32 2.21
N GLY A 37 -12.98 13.79 3.34
CA GLY A 37 -13.12 12.99 4.56
C GLY A 37 -14.02 11.76 4.36
N LEU A 38 -15.19 11.96 3.74
CA LEU A 38 -16.10 10.86 3.40
C LEU A 38 -15.48 9.89 2.40
N LEU A 39 -14.78 10.38 1.39
CA LEU A 39 -14.11 9.55 0.39
C LEU A 39 -13.03 8.65 1.04
N ILE A 40 -12.20 9.23 1.91
CA ILE A 40 -11.15 8.49 2.62
C ILE A 40 -11.76 7.50 3.62
N LEU A 41 -12.82 7.88 4.33
CA LEU A 41 -13.50 6.98 5.28
C LEU A 41 -14.17 5.81 4.55
N ALA A 42 -14.89 6.09 3.47
CA ALA A 42 -15.52 5.07 2.65
C ALA A 42 -14.49 4.07 2.12
N GLY A 43 -13.35 4.53 1.62
CA GLY A 43 -12.29 3.65 1.18
C GLY A 43 -11.66 2.80 2.31
N ALA A 44 -11.50 3.36 3.51
CA ALA A 44 -11.03 2.59 4.67
C ALA A 44 -12.03 1.49 5.06
N ILE A 45 -13.33 1.79 5.03
CA ILE A 45 -14.41 0.83 5.29
C ILE A 45 -14.42 -0.28 4.23
N LEU A 46 -14.25 0.06 2.95
CA LEU A 46 -14.16 -0.94 1.87
C LEU A 46 -12.98 -1.89 2.08
N TRP A 47 -11.81 -1.38 2.48
CA TRP A 47 -10.69 -2.24 2.86
C TRP A 47 -10.99 -3.07 4.11
N GLY A 48 -11.72 -2.52 5.08
CA GLY A 48 -12.22 -3.26 6.23
C GLY A 48 -13.04 -4.48 5.81
N TYR A 49 -14.01 -4.29 4.92
CA TYR A 49 -14.78 -5.40 4.35
C TYR A 49 -13.91 -6.38 3.55
N PHE A 50 -12.98 -5.88 2.75
CA PHE A 50 -12.09 -6.72 1.94
C PHE A 50 -11.26 -7.70 2.77
N PHE A 51 -10.70 -7.25 3.90
CA PHE A 51 -9.94 -8.11 4.82
C PHE A 51 -10.82 -8.77 5.90
N ASN A 52 -12.14 -8.77 5.72
CA ASN A 52 -13.09 -9.30 6.70
C ASN A 52 -12.84 -8.79 8.13
N TRP A 53 -12.53 -7.50 8.25
CA TRP A 53 -12.19 -6.81 9.50
C TRP A 53 -11.06 -7.46 10.31
N GLY A 54 -10.15 -8.19 9.64
CA GLY A 54 -9.00 -8.86 10.24
C GLY A 54 -9.16 -10.38 10.37
N ASP A 55 -10.35 -10.92 10.14
CA ASP A 55 -10.61 -12.36 10.09
C ASP A 55 -10.32 -12.92 8.69
N VAL A 56 -9.04 -12.89 8.32
CA VAL A 56 -8.55 -13.26 6.99
C VAL A 56 -8.52 -14.78 6.84
N ASN A 57 -9.12 -15.30 5.76
CA ASN A 57 -9.01 -16.71 5.42
C ASN A 57 -7.65 -17.03 4.80
N PHE A 58 -6.72 -17.52 5.62
CA PHE A 58 -5.38 -17.90 5.18
C PHE A 58 -5.30 -19.19 4.36
N ASN A 59 -6.39 -19.96 4.26
CA ASN A 59 -6.44 -21.18 3.44
C ASN A 59 -6.74 -20.89 1.95
N PHE A 60 -6.77 -19.62 1.56
CA PHE A 60 -7.09 -19.19 0.21
C PHE A 60 -5.84 -18.74 -0.55
N MET A 61 -5.55 -19.42 -1.67
CA MET A 61 -4.38 -19.11 -2.52
C MET A 61 -3.08 -18.98 -1.70
N ASP A 62 -2.26 -17.97 -1.99
CA ASP A 62 -0.93 -17.81 -1.39
C ASP A 62 -0.96 -17.12 -0.01
N TRP A 63 -2.14 -16.85 0.55
CA TRP A 63 -2.26 -16.17 1.84
C TRP A 63 -1.54 -16.90 2.97
N GLY A 64 -1.69 -18.22 3.05
CA GLY A 64 -1.06 -19.05 4.08
C GLY A 64 0.44 -19.17 3.89
N GLU A 65 0.87 -19.52 2.68
CA GLU A 65 2.26 -19.84 2.37
C GLU A 65 3.16 -18.61 2.24
N VAL A 66 2.68 -17.54 1.59
CA VAL A 66 3.50 -16.36 1.30
C VAL A 66 3.39 -15.35 2.42
N TRP A 67 2.18 -14.94 2.81
CA TRP A 67 2.05 -13.85 3.78
C TRP A 67 2.00 -14.33 5.23
N ALA A 68 1.12 -15.27 5.55
CA ALA A 68 0.87 -15.68 6.94
C ALA A 68 2.11 -16.30 7.58
N ALA A 69 2.78 -17.24 6.90
CA ALA A 69 3.99 -17.89 7.41
C ALA A 69 5.09 -16.87 7.76
N ARG A 70 5.31 -15.89 6.88
CA ARG A 70 6.32 -14.83 7.08
C ARG A 70 5.97 -13.90 8.25
N MET A 71 4.70 -13.51 8.36
CA MET A 71 4.25 -12.65 9.45
C MET A 71 4.24 -13.41 10.78
N GLN A 72 3.93 -14.71 10.77
CA GLN A 72 3.98 -15.56 11.95
C GLN A 72 5.41 -15.69 12.49
N ALA A 73 6.41 -15.76 11.61
CA ALA A 73 7.82 -15.75 12.02
C ALA A 73 8.19 -14.48 12.78
N TRP A 74 7.77 -13.32 12.29
CA TRP A 74 7.92 -12.04 13.00
C TRP A 74 7.15 -12.00 14.30
N HIS A 75 5.90 -12.46 14.32
CA HIS A 75 5.06 -12.49 15.51
C HIS A 75 5.73 -13.30 16.64
N VAL A 76 6.16 -14.52 16.36
CA VAL A 76 6.86 -15.39 17.32
C VAL A 76 8.20 -14.78 17.76
N ALA A 77 8.98 -14.23 16.83
CA ALA A 77 10.26 -13.61 17.15
C ALA A 77 10.09 -12.41 18.09
N LEU A 78 9.12 -11.53 17.81
CA LEU A 78 8.83 -10.34 18.61
C LEU A 78 8.28 -10.68 19.99
N GLN A 79 7.45 -11.73 20.11
CA GLN A 79 7.01 -12.25 21.42
C GLN A 79 8.19 -12.74 22.27
N LYS A 80 9.20 -13.33 21.63
CA LYS A 80 10.43 -13.79 22.30
C LYS A 80 11.49 -12.69 22.46
N ASN A 81 11.22 -11.45 22.03
CA ASN A 81 12.19 -10.34 21.97
C ASN A 81 13.46 -10.72 21.17
N THR A 82 13.28 -11.46 20.08
CA THR A 82 14.33 -11.88 19.15
C THR A 82 14.03 -11.38 17.75
N LEU A 83 15.00 -11.48 16.85
CA LEU A 83 14.79 -11.24 15.41
C LEU A 83 14.72 -12.58 14.68
N PRO A 84 13.87 -12.70 13.63
CA PRO A 84 13.71 -13.93 12.88
C PRO A 84 14.88 -14.12 11.90
N PHE A 85 16.11 -14.28 12.38
CA PHE A 85 17.26 -14.52 11.49
C PHE A 85 17.24 -15.93 10.88
N HIS A 86 16.79 -16.92 11.67
CA HIS A 86 16.69 -18.32 11.28
C HIS A 86 15.28 -18.84 11.51
N LEU A 87 14.78 -19.61 10.57
CA LEU A 87 13.44 -20.17 10.53
C LEU A 87 13.48 -21.65 10.87
N ASN A 88 12.58 -22.09 11.75
CA ASN A 88 12.50 -23.50 12.14
C ASN A 88 11.75 -24.35 11.10
N ASP A 89 10.92 -23.72 10.26
CA ASP A 89 10.13 -24.38 9.21
C ASP A 89 10.41 -23.71 7.85
N VAL A 90 11.38 -24.29 7.16
CA VAL A 90 11.87 -23.86 5.83
C VAL A 90 10.85 -24.16 4.73
N GLY A 91 10.09 -25.26 4.89
CA GLY A 91 9.13 -25.73 3.89
C GLY A 91 7.92 -24.82 3.78
N ALA A 92 7.42 -24.31 4.90
CA ALA A 92 6.28 -23.40 4.94
C ALA A 92 6.51 -22.03 4.26
N MET A 93 7.77 -21.65 3.98
CA MET A 93 8.10 -20.34 3.39
C MET A 93 8.64 -20.41 1.96
N ARG A 94 8.67 -21.61 1.36
CA ARG A 94 9.22 -21.88 0.02
C ARG A 94 10.67 -21.40 -0.12
N THR A 95 11.47 -21.52 0.94
CA THR A 95 12.87 -21.11 0.96
C THR A 95 13.79 -22.33 0.91
N GLU A 96 14.92 -22.22 0.19
CA GLU A 96 15.92 -23.29 0.11
C GLU A 96 16.82 -23.37 1.35
N ASN A 97 16.78 -22.34 2.20
CA ASN A 97 17.55 -22.25 3.42
C ASN A 97 16.73 -21.58 4.55
N ASP A 98 17.22 -21.70 5.78
CA ASP A 98 16.57 -21.21 7.00
C ASP A 98 16.74 -19.70 7.24
N ARG A 99 17.51 -18.99 6.43
CA ARG A 99 17.84 -17.58 6.66
C ARG A 99 16.77 -16.67 6.09
N TYR A 100 16.01 -16.02 6.97
CA TYR A 100 14.90 -15.13 6.58
C TYR A 100 15.35 -14.04 5.61
N PHE A 101 16.44 -13.33 5.91
CA PHE A 101 16.92 -12.22 5.06
C PHE A 101 17.66 -12.66 3.79
N SER A 102 17.78 -13.98 3.53
CA SER A 102 18.33 -14.45 2.26
C SER A 102 17.31 -14.39 1.12
N VAL A 103 16.02 -14.27 1.45
CA VAL A 103 14.95 -14.24 0.46
C VAL A 103 14.52 -12.82 0.18
N ALA A 104 14.51 -12.51 -1.12
CA ALA A 104 14.45 -11.16 -1.63
C ALA A 104 13.02 -10.55 -1.68
N ASP A 105 12.03 -11.23 -1.12
CA ASP A 105 10.65 -10.73 -1.00
C ASP A 105 10.15 -10.76 0.45
N MET A 106 11.08 -10.88 1.40
CA MET A 106 10.79 -10.93 2.83
C MET A 106 10.55 -9.53 3.38
N VAL A 107 9.40 -9.38 4.02
CA VAL A 107 9.00 -8.10 4.61
C VAL A 107 9.83 -7.87 5.87
N SER A 108 10.51 -6.73 5.95
CA SER A 108 11.29 -6.31 7.13
C SER A 108 10.94 -4.90 7.61
N SER A 109 9.77 -4.42 7.18
CA SER A 109 9.37 -3.05 7.41
C SER A 109 9.16 -2.72 8.88
N PRO A 110 9.38 -1.46 9.32
CA PRO A 110 9.15 -1.06 10.71
C PRO A 110 7.75 -1.40 11.24
N GLN A 111 6.74 -1.50 10.37
CA GLN A 111 5.40 -1.90 10.76
C GLN A 111 5.33 -3.29 11.39
N VAL A 112 6.25 -4.22 11.08
CA VAL A 112 6.20 -5.58 11.64
C VAL A 112 6.24 -5.57 13.16
N ILE A 113 6.75 -4.51 13.80
CA ILE A 113 6.72 -4.34 15.26
C ILE A 113 5.29 -4.41 15.82
N LEU A 114 4.28 -4.01 15.04
CA LEU A 114 2.87 -4.12 15.44
C LEU A 114 2.42 -5.57 15.68
N LEU A 115 3.07 -6.55 15.05
CA LEU A 115 2.81 -7.98 15.30
C LEU A 115 3.15 -8.39 16.73
N ARG A 116 3.85 -7.57 17.51
CA ARG A 116 4.00 -7.82 18.95
C ARG A 116 2.65 -7.84 19.68
N TRP A 117 1.68 -7.06 19.22
CA TRP A 117 0.38 -6.88 19.86
C TRP A 117 -0.79 -7.36 19.02
N LEU A 118 -0.60 -7.48 17.71
CA LEU A 118 -1.64 -7.89 16.77
C LEU A 118 -1.38 -9.29 16.25
N GLU A 119 -2.46 -10.07 16.14
CA GLU A 119 -2.45 -11.30 15.34
C GLU A 119 -2.26 -10.97 13.85
N VAL A 120 -1.81 -11.96 13.07
CA VAL A 120 -1.43 -11.78 11.67
C VAL A 120 -2.58 -11.21 10.82
N GLY A 121 -3.81 -11.67 11.02
CA GLY A 121 -4.98 -11.18 10.27
C GLY A 121 -5.29 -9.71 10.55
N LEU A 122 -5.40 -9.34 11.82
CA LEU A 122 -5.63 -7.95 12.22
C LEU A 122 -4.46 -7.04 11.84
N TYR A 123 -3.22 -7.52 11.96
CA TYR A 123 -2.04 -6.83 11.46
C TYR A 123 -2.13 -6.53 9.96
N SER A 124 -2.57 -7.50 9.16
CA SER A 124 -2.70 -7.34 7.70
C SER A 124 -3.63 -6.18 7.34
N LEU A 125 -4.79 -6.10 8.00
CA LEU A 125 -5.74 -5.00 7.85
C LEU A 125 -5.13 -3.66 8.31
N VAL A 126 -4.57 -3.61 9.52
CA VAL A 126 -4.02 -2.38 10.11
C VAL A 126 -2.84 -1.86 9.28
N ASN A 127 -1.95 -2.74 8.84
CA ASN A 127 -0.85 -2.40 7.95
C ASN A 127 -1.37 -1.82 6.62
N ASN A 128 -2.39 -2.44 6.01
CA ASN A 128 -3.00 -1.89 4.81
C ASN A 128 -3.62 -0.50 5.05
N TRP A 129 -4.34 -0.29 6.16
CA TRP A 129 -4.90 1.02 6.50
C TRP A 129 -3.85 2.11 6.73
N ILE A 130 -2.74 1.78 7.40
CA ILE A 130 -1.63 2.72 7.58
C ILE A 130 -1.11 3.17 6.21
N LEU A 131 -0.88 2.23 5.29
CA LEU A 131 -0.36 2.52 3.96
C LEU A 131 -1.36 3.26 3.08
N TYR A 132 -2.61 2.84 3.11
CA TYR A 132 -3.73 3.52 2.49
C TYR A 132 -3.82 4.99 2.98
N GLY A 133 -3.63 5.22 4.29
CA GLY A 133 -3.59 6.55 4.89
C GLY A 133 -2.41 7.38 4.38
N VAL A 134 -1.21 6.79 4.31
CA VAL A 134 -0.01 7.42 3.74
C VAL A 134 -0.24 7.80 2.28
N ALA A 135 -0.73 6.87 1.45
CA ALA A 135 -1.09 7.12 0.05
C ALA A 135 -2.11 8.26 -0.07
N SER A 136 -3.19 8.21 0.72
CA SER A 136 -4.24 9.23 0.74
C SER A 136 -3.66 10.61 1.07
N TRP A 137 -2.76 10.69 2.05
CA TRP A 137 -2.10 11.95 2.41
C TRP A 137 -1.26 12.53 1.26
N PHE A 138 -0.50 11.69 0.55
CA PHE A 138 0.27 12.13 -0.60
C PHE A 138 -0.61 12.49 -1.81
N LEU A 139 -1.70 11.75 -2.05
CA LEU A 139 -2.70 12.12 -3.06
C LEU A 139 -3.34 13.49 -2.75
N LEU A 140 -3.61 13.79 -1.48
CA LEU A 140 -4.08 15.12 -1.07
C LEU A 140 -3.05 16.23 -1.34
N LYS A 141 -1.75 15.94 -1.21
CA LYS A 141 -0.69 16.88 -1.63
C LYS A 141 -0.67 17.09 -3.14
N ILE A 142 -0.79 16.01 -3.92
CA ILE A 142 -0.91 16.08 -5.39
C ILE A 142 -2.12 16.92 -5.80
N ARG A 143 -3.28 16.68 -5.15
CA ARG A 143 -4.49 17.50 -5.36
C ARG A 143 -4.21 18.98 -5.18
N LYS A 144 -3.57 19.35 -4.06
CA LYS A 144 -3.23 20.75 -3.76
C LYS A 144 -2.26 21.33 -4.79
N LYS A 145 -1.24 20.56 -5.18
CA LYS A 145 -0.20 20.97 -6.15
C LYS A 145 -0.79 21.29 -7.52
N PHE A 146 -1.63 20.40 -8.05
CA PHE A 146 -2.24 20.57 -9.37
C PHE A 146 -3.61 21.26 -9.35
N ARG A 147 -4.07 21.72 -8.17
CA ARG A 147 -5.39 22.33 -7.96
C ARG A 147 -6.51 21.49 -8.56
N LEU A 148 -6.49 20.17 -8.35
CA LEU A 148 -7.51 19.27 -8.91
C LEU A 148 -8.88 19.55 -8.28
N SER A 149 -9.93 19.53 -9.11
CA SER A 149 -11.31 19.62 -8.64
C SER A 149 -11.68 18.40 -7.80
N LEU A 150 -12.73 18.51 -6.98
CA LEU A 150 -13.21 17.37 -6.18
C LEU A 150 -13.56 16.16 -7.05
N PHE A 151 -14.15 16.38 -8.22
CA PHE A 151 -14.44 15.31 -9.17
C PHE A 151 -13.17 14.64 -9.70
N ALA A 152 -12.22 15.43 -10.25
CA ALA A 152 -10.97 14.90 -10.79
C ALA A 152 -10.16 14.16 -9.72
N PHE A 153 -10.12 14.72 -8.51
CA PHE A 153 -9.50 14.08 -7.35
C PHE A 153 -10.18 12.76 -6.99
N THR A 154 -11.52 12.70 -7.01
CA THR A 154 -12.27 11.48 -6.70
C THR A 154 -11.94 10.37 -7.68
N VAL A 155 -11.91 10.68 -8.99
CA VAL A 155 -11.52 9.71 -10.02
C VAL A 155 -10.09 9.22 -9.80
N MET A 156 -9.14 10.13 -9.62
CA MET A 156 -7.74 9.78 -9.34
C MET A 156 -7.61 8.93 -8.07
N PHE A 157 -8.34 9.27 -7.02
CA PHE A 157 -8.33 8.56 -5.74
C PHE A 157 -8.84 7.13 -5.90
N LEU A 158 -9.97 6.94 -6.56
CA LEU A 158 -10.55 5.61 -6.78
C LEU A 158 -9.65 4.76 -7.69
N LEU A 159 -9.14 5.33 -8.77
CA LEU A 159 -8.19 4.64 -9.66
C LEU A 159 -6.91 4.25 -8.92
N PHE A 160 -6.39 5.11 -8.06
CA PHE A 160 -5.16 4.78 -7.32
C PHE A 160 -5.43 3.75 -6.22
N GLN A 161 -6.44 3.96 -5.38
CA GLN A 161 -6.66 3.12 -4.19
C GLN A 161 -7.34 1.79 -4.52
N PHE A 162 -8.11 1.70 -5.61
CA PHE A 162 -8.97 0.55 -5.92
C PHE A 162 -8.84 0.09 -7.37
N ASN A 163 -7.66 0.20 -7.99
CA ASN A 163 -7.46 -0.44 -9.30
C ASN A 163 -7.39 -1.97 -9.21
N GLY A 164 -7.65 -2.61 -10.34
CA GLY A 164 -7.58 -4.07 -10.46
C GLY A 164 -6.18 -4.63 -10.16
N PHE A 165 -5.11 -3.87 -10.37
CA PHE A 165 -3.76 -4.33 -10.08
C PHE A 165 -3.55 -4.58 -8.58
N ILE A 166 -3.83 -3.60 -7.71
CA ILE A 166 -3.64 -3.77 -6.27
C ILE A 166 -4.66 -4.76 -5.69
N ILE A 167 -5.92 -4.71 -6.14
CA ILE A 167 -6.96 -5.63 -5.67
C ILE A 167 -6.57 -7.08 -5.99
N THR A 168 -6.09 -7.37 -7.19
CA THR A 168 -5.70 -8.74 -7.57
C THR A 168 -4.58 -9.27 -6.68
N HIS A 169 -3.50 -8.50 -6.48
CA HIS A 169 -2.39 -8.92 -5.63
C HIS A 169 -2.81 -9.13 -4.18
N LEU A 170 -3.60 -8.22 -3.61
CA LEU A 170 -4.05 -8.36 -2.23
C LEU A 170 -5.05 -9.51 -2.07
N THR A 171 -5.84 -9.83 -3.09
CA THR A 171 -6.80 -10.95 -3.05
C THR A 171 -6.08 -12.28 -2.94
N VAL A 172 -4.94 -12.42 -3.62
CA VAL A 172 -4.16 -13.66 -3.63
C VAL A 172 -3.14 -13.76 -2.49
N GLY A 173 -3.11 -12.80 -1.56
CA GLY A 173 -2.23 -12.84 -0.38
C GLY A 173 -0.87 -12.17 -0.57
N HIS A 174 -0.68 -11.41 -1.65
CA HIS A 174 0.59 -10.76 -1.97
C HIS A 174 0.66 -9.35 -1.36
N LEU A 175 0.54 -9.25 -0.03
CA LEU A 175 0.56 -7.97 0.70
C LEU A 175 1.94 -7.28 0.70
N SER A 176 2.99 -8.00 0.29
CA SER A 176 4.32 -7.44 0.00
C SER A 176 4.26 -6.33 -1.07
N TRP A 177 3.26 -6.36 -1.96
CA TRP A 177 3.00 -5.30 -2.95
C TRP A 177 2.46 -4.00 -2.35
N GLY A 178 2.25 -3.93 -1.03
CA GLY A 178 1.87 -2.71 -0.32
C GLY A 178 2.89 -1.57 -0.46
N GLY A 179 4.08 -1.80 -1.02
CA GLY A 179 4.98 -0.73 -1.48
C GLY A 179 4.33 0.19 -2.53
N TYR A 180 3.35 -0.32 -3.28
CA TYR A 180 2.52 0.44 -4.21
C TYR A 180 1.96 1.75 -3.61
N TYR A 181 1.48 1.72 -2.36
CA TYR A 181 0.93 2.89 -1.68
C TYR A 181 1.92 4.05 -1.48
N LEU A 182 3.21 3.80 -1.66
CA LEU A 182 4.27 4.80 -1.55
C LEU A 182 4.49 5.55 -2.87
N PHE A 183 3.96 5.09 -4.00
CA PHE A 183 4.15 5.72 -5.32
C PHE A 183 3.75 7.20 -5.39
N PRO A 184 2.63 7.66 -4.79
CA PRO A 184 2.26 9.07 -4.83
C PRO A 184 3.31 9.97 -4.20
N ALA A 185 4.02 9.49 -3.17
CA ALA A 185 5.13 10.20 -2.56
C ALA A 185 6.33 10.32 -3.50
N PHE A 186 6.69 9.22 -4.18
CA PHE A 186 7.77 9.21 -5.17
C PHE A 186 7.51 10.20 -6.29
N VAL A 187 6.29 10.17 -6.86
CA VAL A 187 5.89 11.12 -7.91
C VAL A 187 5.98 12.56 -7.41
N LEU A 188 5.52 12.84 -6.19
CA LEU A 188 5.62 14.18 -5.61
C LEU A 188 7.08 14.64 -5.48
N PHE A 189 7.98 13.78 -4.98
CA PHE A 189 9.40 14.12 -4.83
C PHE A 189 10.10 14.27 -6.19
N LEU A 190 9.73 13.46 -7.18
CA LEU A 190 10.23 13.62 -8.54
C LEU A 190 9.81 14.98 -9.12
N LEU A 191 8.56 15.39 -8.91
CA LEU A 191 8.09 16.70 -9.34
C LEU A 191 8.80 17.86 -8.61
N GLU A 192 9.06 17.73 -7.30
CA GLU A 192 9.87 18.70 -6.55
C GLU A 192 11.27 18.87 -7.19
N LEU A 193 11.90 17.77 -7.60
CA LEU A 193 13.21 17.81 -8.28
C LEU A 193 13.13 18.50 -9.65
N LEU A 194 12.11 18.16 -10.45
CA LEU A 194 11.90 18.74 -11.78
C LEU A 194 11.58 20.24 -11.73
N GLU A 195 10.99 20.71 -10.65
CA GLU A 195 10.76 22.13 -10.36
C GLU A 195 12.03 22.85 -9.84
N GLY A 196 13.14 22.13 -9.69
CA GLY A 196 14.45 22.68 -9.35
C GLY A 196 14.84 22.55 -7.88
N ASP A 197 14.09 21.83 -7.03
CA ASP A 197 14.53 21.57 -5.65
C ASP A 197 15.64 20.53 -5.62
N GLN A 198 16.89 21.02 -5.62
CA GLN A 198 18.10 20.22 -5.47
C GLN A 198 18.73 20.39 -4.08
N SER A 199 17.93 20.81 -3.09
CA SER A 199 18.43 21.05 -1.73
C SER A 199 18.79 19.75 -1.00
N TRP A 200 19.64 19.86 0.03
CA TRP A 200 19.90 18.76 0.96
C TRP A 200 18.64 18.22 1.64
N LYS A 201 17.61 19.05 1.81
CA LYS A 201 16.31 18.62 2.32
C LYS A 201 15.66 17.63 1.36
N TRP A 202 15.66 17.93 0.06
CA TRP A 202 15.15 17.02 -0.96
C TRP A 202 15.94 15.71 -0.99
N VAL A 203 17.28 15.78 -1.00
CA VAL A 203 18.16 14.60 -0.99
C VAL A 203 17.85 13.70 0.21
N THR A 204 17.68 14.29 1.40
CA THR A 204 17.35 13.56 2.63
C THR A 204 15.97 12.89 2.54
N LYS A 205 14.94 13.62 2.07
CA LYS A 205 13.58 13.05 1.86
C LYS A 205 13.62 11.86 0.91
N MET A 206 14.25 12.02 -0.25
CA MET A 206 14.31 10.97 -1.27
C MET A 206 15.13 9.78 -0.80
N SER A 207 16.27 10.00 -0.15
CA SER A 207 17.12 8.92 0.38
C SER A 207 16.38 8.12 1.46
N PHE A 208 15.73 8.81 2.41
CA PHE A 208 14.92 8.14 3.43
C PHE A 208 13.74 7.37 2.82
N TYR A 209 13.09 7.96 1.81
CA TYR A 209 12.01 7.31 1.08
C TYR A 209 12.47 6.03 0.39
N LEU A 210 13.56 6.08 -0.39
CA LEU A 210 14.11 4.92 -1.08
C LEU A 210 14.59 3.84 -0.11
N PHE A 211 15.24 4.25 0.99
CA PHE A 211 15.60 3.32 2.07
C PHE A 211 14.36 2.63 2.65
N TYR A 212 13.30 3.37 2.90
CA TYR A 212 12.06 2.83 3.44
C TYR A 212 11.36 1.88 2.45
N VAL A 213 11.31 2.22 1.16
CA VAL A 213 10.82 1.34 0.09
C VAL A 213 11.66 0.06 0.02
N LEU A 214 12.99 0.18 0.09
CA LEU A 214 13.90 -0.97 0.09
C LEU A 214 13.70 -1.85 1.32
N ALA A 215 13.58 -1.29 2.53
CA ALA A 215 13.33 -2.06 3.75
C ALA A 215 12.00 -2.82 3.70
N ARG A 216 11.00 -2.27 2.99
CA ARG A 216 9.72 -2.93 2.76
C ARG A 216 9.83 -4.07 1.75
N VAL A 217 10.75 -3.97 0.80
CA VAL A 217 10.79 -4.82 -0.38
C VAL A 217 12.00 -5.76 -0.43
N ILE A 218 13.14 -5.57 0.23
CA ILE A 218 14.39 -6.35 0.05
C ILE A 218 14.54 -6.99 -1.37
N SER A 219 14.22 -6.21 -2.42
CA SER A 219 14.40 -6.49 -3.86
C SER A 219 13.85 -7.80 -4.46
N GLN A 220 12.71 -7.72 -5.17
CA GLN A 220 12.21 -8.74 -6.13
C GLN A 220 13.09 -8.98 -7.37
N SER A 221 14.39 -9.22 -7.21
CA SER A 221 15.24 -9.63 -8.34
C SER A 221 16.29 -10.65 -7.92
N GLY A 222 15.82 -11.80 -7.47
CA GLY A 222 16.58 -13.03 -7.52
C GLY A 222 16.00 -13.91 -8.62
N MET A 223 16.59 -13.92 -9.81
CA MET A 223 16.62 -15.19 -10.56
C MET A 223 17.31 -16.17 -9.61
N VAL A 224 16.53 -17.10 -9.05
CA VAL A 224 17.09 -18.20 -8.28
C VAL A 224 17.88 -19.02 -9.28
N PHE A 225 19.19 -19.01 -9.15
CA PHE A 225 20.07 -19.91 -9.86
C PHE A 225 20.36 -21.08 -8.92
N TYR A 226 19.92 -22.27 -9.30
CA TYR A 226 20.35 -23.48 -8.62
C TYR A 226 21.71 -23.86 -9.18
N CYS A 227 22.71 -24.00 -8.32
CA CYS A 227 24.04 -24.45 -8.70
C CYS A 227 24.27 -25.82 -8.06
N ASP A 228 24.22 -26.87 -8.88
CA ASP A 228 24.68 -28.19 -8.43
C ASP A 228 26.22 -28.22 -8.53
N GLY A 229 26.87 -28.95 -7.62
CA GLY A 229 28.33 -29.01 -7.52
C GLY A 229 29.04 -29.65 -8.72
N HIS A 230 28.32 -30.04 -9.78
CA HIS A 230 28.84 -30.80 -10.91
C HIS A 230 28.59 -30.15 -12.29
N SER A 231 27.63 -29.23 -12.45
CA SER A 231 27.18 -28.77 -13.78
C SER A 231 27.01 -27.24 -13.94
N GLY A 232 27.19 -26.44 -12.89
CA GLY A 232 27.10 -24.99 -12.95
C GLY A 232 25.72 -24.44 -12.59
N CYS A 233 25.56 -23.11 -12.68
CA CYS A 233 24.37 -22.41 -12.20
C CYS A 233 23.31 -22.27 -13.30
N HIS A 234 22.10 -22.80 -13.07
CA HIS A 234 20.98 -22.77 -14.01
C HIS A 234 19.80 -21.96 -13.46
N PRO A 235 19.11 -21.14 -14.28
CA PRO A 235 17.90 -20.43 -13.88
C PRO A 235 16.74 -21.42 -13.66
N VAL A 236 16.00 -21.28 -12.56
CA VAL A 236 14.85 -22.14 -12.25
C VAL A 236 13.67 -21.81 -13.17
N GLU A 237 13.58 -22.46 -14.33
CA GLU A 237 12.38 -22.45 -15.16
C GLU A 237 11.39 -23.55 -14.73
N LYS A 238 10.22 -23.09 -14.24
CA LYS A 238 8.94 -23.82 -14.15
C LYS A 238 8.94 -25.17 -13.44
N PHE A 239 8.50 -25.17 -12.18
CA PHE A 239 7.89 -26.36 -11.56
C PHE A 239 6.39 -26.41 -11.85
N LEU A 240 6.01 -27.25 -12.81
CA LEU A 240 4.86 -28.17 -12.78
C LEU A 240 5.25 -29.36 -13.67
N PRO A 241 4.94 -30.62 -13.29
CA PRO A 241 3.57 -31.01 -13.00
C PRO A 241 3.34 -31.83 -11.72
N VAL A 242 2.13 -31.65 -11.19
CA VAL A 242 1.14 -32.66 -10.79
C VAL A 242 1.68 -34.07 -10.46
N ASN A 243 1.44 -34.49 -9.22
CA ASN A 243 0.78 -35.75 -8.90
C ASN A 243 -0.15 -35.53 -7.70
#